data_AF-A0A3A5APB5-F1
#
_entry.id   AF-A0A3A5APB5-F1
#
_cell.length_a   1.000
_cell.length_b   1.000
_cell.length_c   1.000
_cell.angle_alpha   90.00
_cell.angle_beta   90.00
_cell.angle_gamma   90.00
#
_symmetry.space_group_name_H-M   'P 1'
#
loop_
_entity.id
_entity.type
_entity.pdbx_description
1 polymer ?
#
loop_
_entity_poly.entity_id
_entity_poly.type
_entity_poly.pdbx_seq_one_letter_code
_entity_poly.pdbx_strand_id
1 'polypeptide(L)'
;MAKQVTLRLGNLEQLFMTRNRKVASQTSPWWKAGVTILVLAAAGFILASVVWAWANLQQTNLNYQISQAQETQKQYLEMRQKLRIEHSVLTSVSRLEKLAEQFGMGPPLPSQVVQLP
;
A
#
# COMPACT_ATOMS: atom_id res chain seq x y z
N MET A 1 23.89 2.18 87.88
CA MET A 1 24.35 1.39 86.72
C MET A 1 23.41 1.57 85.50
N ALA A 2 23.08 2.79 85.08
CA ALA A 2 22.06 3.00 84.02
C ALA A 2 22.24 4.29 83.18
N LYS A 3 23.48 4.78 83.02
CA LYS A 3 23.77 6.02 82.25
C LYS A 3 24.71 5.84 81.05
N GLN A 4 25.19 4.62 80.78
CA GLN A 4 26.11 4.35 79.67
C GLN A 4 25.46 3.66 78.47
N VAL A 5 24.23 3.16 78.60
CA VAL A 5 23.54 2.42 77.52
C VAL A 5 22.88 3.36 76.51
N THR A 6 22.50 4.57 76.90
CA THR A 6 21.82 5.53 76.02
C THR A 6 22.75 6.27 75.05
N LEU A 7 24.07 6.28 75.29
CA LEU A 7 25.04 6.97 74.43
C LEU A 7 25.52 6.13 73.24
N ARG A 8 25.04 4.88 73.09
CA ARG A 8 25.45 3.96 72.01
C ARG A 8 24.43 3.80 70.89
N LEU A 9 23.17 4.24 71.11
CA LEU A 9 22.09 4.09 70.12
C LEU A 9 22.00 5.25 69.13
N GLY A 10 22.42 6.47 69.49
CA GLY A 10 22.42 7.62 68.58
C GLY A 10 23.43 7.53 67.43
N ASN A 11 24.47 6.70 67.57
CA ASN A 11 25.53 6.57 66.56
C ASN A 11 25.28 5.46 65.54
N LEU A 12 24.30 4.58 65.78
CA LEU A 12 23.97 3.49 64.86
C LEU A 12 23.10 3.95 63.69
N GLU A 13 22.20 4.93 63.90
CA GLU A 13 21.39 5.47 62.80
C GLU A 13 22.23 6.24 61.77
N GLN A 14 23.31 6.89 62.20
CA GLN A 14 24.24 7.59 61.29
C GLN A 14 25.12 6.65 60.46
N LEU A 15 25.38 5.43 60.94
CA LEU A 15 26.18 4.43 60.22
C LEU A 15 25.42 3.76 59.06
N PHE A 16 24.08 3.65 59.14
CA PHE A 16 23.26 3.17 58.03
C PHE A 16 22.92 4.26 57.00
N MET A 17 23.17 5.53 57.33
CA MET A 17 22.97 6.68 56.46
C MET A 17 24.27 7.20 55.83
N THR A 18 25.26 6.33 55.61
CA THR A 18 26.26 6.60 54.57
C THR A 18 25.61 6.36 53.22
N ARG A 19 24.74 7.29 52.81
CA ARG A 19 24.26 7.40 51.44
C ARG A 19 25.50 7.43 50.57
N ASN A 20 25.74 6.32 49.87
CA ASN A 20 26.89 6.11 49.01
C ASN A 20 26.79 7.06 47.81
N ARG A 21 27.14 8.33 48.06
CA ARG A 21 27.15 9.44 47.11
C ARG A 21 28.42 9.38 46.26
N LYS A 22 28.84 8.17 45.88
CA LYS A 22 29.85 7.92 44.85
C LYS A 22 29.28 7.06 43.72
N VAL A 23 27.96 7.09 43.54
CA VAL A 23 27.35 6.93 42.22
C VAL A 23 27.05 8.33 41.65
N ALA A 24 27.97 9.27 41.86
CA ALA A 24 28.06 10.44 41.00
C ALA A 24 28.59 9.89 39.69
N SER A 25 27.67 9.61 38.76
CA SER A 25 27.95 9.03 37.46
C SER A 25 29.01 9.88 36.74
N GLN A 26 30.28 9.47 36.89
CA GLN A 26 31.42 9.92 36.10
C GLN A 26 31.26 9.35 34.69
N THR A 27 30.15 9.71 34.06
CA THR A 27 29.80 9.34 32.70
C THR A 27 30.55 10.30 31.82
N SER A 28 31.68 9.81 31.30
CA SER A 28 32.50 10.53 30.34
C SER A 28 31.61 11.14 29.25
N PRO A 29 31.84 12.40 28.83
CA PRO A 29 31.06 13.06 27.78
C PRO A 29 30.94 12.20 26.51
N TRP A 30 31.98 11.42 26.22
CA TRP A 30 32.05 10.47 25.11
C TRP A 30 31.04 9.31 25.24
N TRP A 31 30.82 8.82 26.47
CA TRP A 31 29.82 7.78 26.73
C TRP A 31 28.41 8.32 26.54
N LYS A 32 28.13 9.54 27.02
CA LYS A 32 26.83 10.19 26.81
C LYS A 32 26.56 10.43 25.32
N ALA A 33 27.55 10.93 24.59
CA ALA A 33 27.47 11.12 23.15
C ALA A 33 27.19 9.79 22.42
N GLY A 34 27.91 8.72 22.77
CA GLY A 34 27.68 7.39 22.22
C GLY A 34 26.27 6.88 22.46
N VAL A 35 25.74 7.02 23.69
CA VAL A 35 24.37 6.62 24.02
C VAL A 35 23.35 7.48 23.25
N THR A 36 23.56 8.79 23.13
CA THR A 36 22.64 9.65 22.36
C THR A 36 22.62 9.31 20.87
N ILE A 37 23.77 9.00 20.28
CA ILE A 37 23.87 8.58 18.87
C ILE A 37 23.19 7.23 18.68
N LEU A 38 23.39 6.28 19.59
CA LEU A 38 22.73 4.98 19.54
C LEU A 38 21.20 5.13 19.59
N VAL A 39 20.69 5.97 20.49
CA VAL A 39 19.25 6.23 20.62
C VAL A 39 18.69 6.88 19.35
N LEU A 40 19.40 7.87 18.78
CA LEU A 40 19.00 8.50 17.52
C LEU A 40 19.02 7.52 16.34
N ALA A 41 20.04 6.66 16.26
CA ALA A 41 20.12 5.63 15.23
C ALA A 41 18.99 4.61 15.36
N ALA A 42 18.69 4.16 16.58
CA ALA A 42 17.57 3.25 16.84
C ALA A 42 16.22 3.89 16.48
N ALA A 43 16.01 5.16 16.84
CA ALA A 43 14.80 5.90 16.47
C ALA A 43 14.69 6.06 14.94
N GLY A 44 15.78 6.40 14.27
CA GLY A 44 15.83 6.49 12.81
C GLY A 44 15.51 5.16 12.13
N PHE A 45 16.03 4.06 12.65
CA PHE A 45 15.76 2.72 12.14
C PHE A 45 14.28 2.32 12.27
N ILE A 46 13.66 2.63 13.41
CA ILE A 46 12.22 2.39 13.63
C ILE A 46 11.40 3.22 12.65
N LEU A 47 11.70 4.52 12.50
CA LEU A 47 10.99 5.39 11.57
C LEU A 47 11.13 4.91 10.11
N ALA A 48 12.33 4.54 9.69
CA ALA A 48 12.58 3.99 8.35
C ALA A 48 11.79 2.69 8.12
N SER A 49 11.73 1.81 9.12
CA SER A 49 10.97 0.56 9.05
C SER A 49 9.47 0.79 8.90
N VAL A 50 8.92 1.78 9.62
CA VAL A 50 7.50 2.17 9.51
C VAL A 50 7.20 2.76 8.13
N VAL A 51 8.05 3.67 7.63
CA VAL A 51 7.90 4.26 6.29
C VAL A 51 7.98 3.19 5.21
N TRP A 52 8.91 2.24 5.34
CA TRP A 52 9.06 1.13 4.40
C TRP A 52 7.83 0.20 4.40
N ALA A 53 7.32 -0.16 5.58
CA ALA A 53 6.10 -0.94 5.69
C ALA A 53 4.87 -0.22 5.09
N TRP A 54 4.77 1.09 5.29
CA TRP A 54 3.71 1.91 4.69
C TRP A 54 3.83 1.98 3.17
N ALA A 55 5.05 2.17 2.63
CA ALA A 55 5.29 2.16 1.19
C ALA A 55 4.92 0.81 0.54
N ASN A 56 5.23 -0.30 1.21
CA ASN A 56 4.87 -1.64 0.75
C ASN A 56 3.34 -1.88 0.74
N LEU A 57 2.63 -1.41 1.77
CA LEU A 57 1.16 -1.43 1.81
C LEU A 57 0.55 -0.56 0.71
N GLN A 58 1.10 0.64 0.48
CA GLN A 58 0.66 1.52 -0.59
C GLN A 58 0.87 0.89 -1.97
N GLN A 59 1.97 0.16 -2.16
CA GLN A 59 2.26 -0.55 -3.41
C GLN A 59 1.23 -1.64 -3.71
N THR A 60 0.68 -2.30 -2.69
CA THR A 60 -0.39 -3.30 -2.87
C THR A 60 -1.69 -2.64 -3.34
N ASN A 61 -2.04 -1.47 -2.78
CA ASN A 61 -3.23 -0.72 -3.20
C ASN A 61 -3.12 -0.11 -4.60
N LEU A 62 -1.92 0.31 -5.02
CA LEU A 62 -1.67 0.82 -6.36
C LEU A 62 -1.74 -0.31 -7.40
N ASN A 63 -1.14 -1.47 -7.12
CA ASN A 63 -1.21 -2.62 -8.01
C ASN A 63 -2.65 -3.12 -8.18
N TYR A 64 -3.46 -3.08 -7.12
CA TYR A 64 -4.87 -3.49 -7.22
C TYR A 64 -5.66 -2.56 -8.15
N GLN A 65 -5.46 -1.25 -8.04
CA GLN A 65 -6.10 -0.28 -8.94
C GLN A 65 -5.64 -0.43 -10.39
N ILE A 66 -4.35 -0.70 -10.62
CA ILE A 66 -3.81 -0.96 -11.96
C ILE A 66 -4.42 -2.24 -12.53
N SER A 67 -4.48 -3.32 -11.75
CA SER A 67 -5.08 -4.59 -12.18
C SER A 67 -6.56 -4.44 -12.52
N GLN A 68 -7.33 -3.69 -11.72
CA GLN A 68 -8.73 -3.43 -12.03
C GLN A 68 -8.90 -2.60 -13.32
N ALA A 69 -8.08 -1.56 -13.51
CA ALA A 69 -8.11 -0.76 -14.72
C ALA A 69 -7.75 -1.59 -15.97
N GLN A 70 -6.75 -2.49 -15.86
CA GLN A 70 -6.36 -3.40 -16.93
C GLN A 70 -7.44 -4.43 -17.26
N GLU A 71 -8.10 -5.00 -16.25
CA GLU A 71 -9.21 -5.94 -16.45
C GLU A 71 -10.37 -5.26 -17.19
N THR A 72 -10.73 -4.05 -16.76
CA THR A 72 -11.77 -3.25 -17.41
C THR A 72 -11.41 -2.94 -18.87
N GLN A 73 -10.15 -2.55 -19.12
CA GLN A 73 -9.65 -2.31 -20.48
C GLN A 73 -9.74 -3.56 -21.37
N LYS A 74 -9.37 -4.72 -20.83
CA LYS A 74 -9.43 -6.00 -21.54
C LYS A 74 -10.87 -6.36 -21.91
N GLN A 75 -11.82 -6.20 -20.97
CA GLN A 75 -13.24 -6.44 -21.23
C GLN A 75 -13.78 -5.56 -22.37
N TYR A 76 -13.41 -4.27 -22.39
CA TYR A 76 -13.82 -3.37 -23.48
C TYR A 76 -13.22 -3.78 -24.83
N LEU A 77 -11.96 -4.21 -24.87
CA LEU A 77 -11.31 -4.68 -26.09
C LEU A 77 -11.97 -5.94 -26.64
N GLU A 78 -12.26 -6.91 -25.76
CA GLU A 78 -12.97 -8.14 -26.13
C GLU A 78 -14.37 -7.83 -26.67
N MET A 79 -15.12 -6.95 -26.01
CA MET A 79 -16.45 -6.53 -26.47
C MET A 79 -16.37 -5.84 -27.83
N ARG A 80 -15.43 -4.91 -28.02
CA ARG A 80 -15.23 -4.23 -29.31
C ARG A 80 -14.90 -5.22 -30.42
N GLN A 81 -14.07 -6.23 -30.13
CA GLN A 81 -13.72 -7.25 -31.11
C GLN A 81 -14.93 -8.10 -31.49
N LYS A 82 -15.75 -8.52 -30.51
CA LYS A 82 -17.01 -9.24 -30.76
C LYS A 82 -17.97 -8.41 -31.61
N LEU A 83 -18.22 -7.16 -31.23
CA LEU A 83 -19.10 -6.26 -31.97
C LEU A 83 -18.61 -6.04 -33.42
N ARG A 84 -17.29 -5.93 -33.63
CA ARG A 84 -16.73 -5.80 -34.98
C ARG A 84 -16.99 -7.05 -35.83
N ILE A 85 -16.83 -8.23 -35.23
CA ILE A 85 -17.11 -9.50 -35.91
C ILE A 85 -18.59 -9.61 -36.22
N GLU A 86 -19.46 -9.38 -35.24
CA GLU A 86 -20.92 -9.39 -35.43
C GLU A 86 -21.34 -8.41 -36.52
N HIS A 87 -20.84 -7.18 -36.48
CA HIS A 87 -21.10 -6.20 -37.52
C HIS A 87 -20.68 -6.73 -38.90
N SER A 88 -19.45 -7.24 -39.05
CA SER A 88 -18.97 -7.78 -40.32
C SER A 88 -19.80 -8.96 -40.83
N VAL A 89 -20.28 -9.82 -39.93
CA VAL A 89 -21.16 -10.94 -40.25
C VAL A 89 -22.53 -10.41 -40.68
N LEU A 90 -23.10 -9.48 -39.93
CA LEU A 90 -24.40 -8.89 -40.22
C LEU A 90 -24.41 -8.14 -41.57
N THR A 91 -23.33 -7.44 -41.89
CA THR A 91 -23.17 -6.71 -43.15
C THR A 91 -22.58 -7.54 -44.29
N SER A 92 -22.26 -8.82 -44.05
CA SER A 92 -21.68 -9.66 -45.10
C SER A 92 -22.70 -9.92 -46.22
N VAL A 93 -22.29 -9.62 -47.45
CA VAL A 93 -23.15 -9.75 -48.64
C VAL A 93 -23.69 -11.17 -48.78
N SER A 94 -22.84 -12.18 -48.59
CA SER A 94 -23.24 -13.59 -48.68
C SER A 94 -24.31 -14.00 -47.66
N ARG A 95 -24.31 -13.41 -46.46
CA ARG A 95 -25.37 -13.65 -45.47
C ARG A 95 -26.65 -12.91 -45.86
N LEU A 96 -26.52 -11.68 -46.35
CA LEU A 96 -27.66 -10.87 -46.79
C LEU A 96 -28.37 -11.49 -47.99
N GLU A 97 -27.63 -12.06 -48.95
CA GLU A 97 -28.18 -12.79 -50.10
C GLU A 97 -28.96 -14.04 -49.66
N LYS A 98 -28.39 -14.86 -48.78
CA LYS A 98 -29.10 -16.02 -48.21
C LYS A 98 -30.36 -15.64 -47.46
N LEU A 99 -30.32 -14.53 -46.71
CA LEU A 99 -31.51 -13.99 -46.04
C LEU A 99 -32.53 -13.52 -47.08
N ALA A 100 -32.11 -12.78 -48.11
CA ALA A 100 -32.98 -12.29 -49.17
C ALA A 100 -33.72 -13.46 -49.86
N GLU A 101 -33.02 -14.55 -50.17
CA GLU A 101 -33.63 -15.77 -50.71
C GLU A 101 -34.69 -16.37 -49.76
N GLN A 102 -34.39 -16.46 -48.45
CA GLN A 102 -35.35 -16.97 -47.46
C GLN A 102 -36.59 -16.11 -47.32
N PHE A 103 -36.45 -14.79 -47.46
CA PHE A 103 -37.57 -13.85 -47.38
C PHE A 103 -38.23 -13.56 -48.74
N GLY A 104 -37.82 -14.26 -49.80
CA GLY A 104 -38.35 -14.03 -51.15
C GLY A 104 -38.02 -12.66 -51.74
N MET A 105 -36.99 -11.99 -51.22
CA MET A 105 -36.51 -10.70 -51.71
C MET A 105 -35.56 -10.91 -52.90
N GLY A 106 -35.90 -10.30 -54.03
CA GLY A 106 -35.06 -10.28 -55.23
C GLY A 106 -34.21 -9.02 -55.36
N PRO A 107 -33.36 -8.92 -56.40
CA PRO A 107 -32.62 -7.70 -56.70
C PRO A 107 -33.57 -6.50 -56.86
N PRO A 108 -33.18 -5.31 -56.38
CA PRO A 108 -34.04 -4.14 -56.39
C PRO A 108 -34.37 -3.73 -57.82
N LEU A 109 -35.62 -3.31 -58.04
CA LEU A 109 -36.05 -2.75 -59.32
C LEU A 109 -35.32 -1.42 -59.58
N PRO A 110 -35.09 -1.03 -60.84
CA PRO A 110 -34.44 0.24 -61.18
C PRO A 110 -35.13 1.47 -60.57
N SER A 111 -36.44 1.39 -60.31
CA SER A 111 -37.24 2.43 -59.66
C SER A 111 -37.06 2.54 -58.13
N GLN A 112 -36.38 1.58 -57.51
CA GLN A 112 -36.17 1.49 -56.05
C GLN A 112 -34.77 1.96 -55.61
N VAL A 113 -33.89 2.28 -56.55
CA VAL A 113 -32.52 2.74 -56.28
C VAL A 113 -32.45 4.26 -56.34
N VAL A 114 -32.16 4.91 -55.21
CA VAL A 114 -31.91 6.36 -55.14
C VAL A 114 -30.42 6.59 -54.89
N GLN A 115 -29.73 7.25 -55.82
CA GLN A 115 -28.37 7.73 -55.60
C GLN A 115 -28.42 9.06 -54.84
N LEU A 116 -27.87 9.08 -53.64
CA LEU A 116 -27.71 10.30 -52.85
C LEU A 116 -26.43 11.05 -53.32
N PRO A 117 -26.47 12.40 -53.43
CA PRO A 117 -25.33 13.22 -53.84
C PRO A 117 -24.20 13.25 -52.82
#